data_AF-A0A1H9ATH5-F1
#
_entry.id   AF-A0A1H9ATH5-F1
#
_cell.length_a   1.000
_cell.length_b   1.000
_cell.length_c   1.000
_cell.angle_alpha   90.00
_cell.angle_beta   90.00
_cell.angle_gamma   90.00
#
_symmetry.space_group_name_H-M   'P 1'
#
loop_
_entity.id
_entity.type
_entity.pdbx_description
1 polymer ?
#
loop_
_entity_poly.entity_id
_entity_poly.type
_entity_poly.pdbx_seq_one_letter_code
_entity_poly.pdbx_strand_id
1 'polypeptide(L)'
;MTAAGPRSQLLREALASRVVVADGAMGTMLQAADPSLEDFQQLEGCNEVLNVTRPDIVASVHEAYFAVGVDCVETNTFGANFAALAEYDIAGRVGELSEAGARIAREVADSFTGRDGRQRWVLGSMGP
;
A
#
# COMPACT_ATOMS: atom_id res chain seq x y z
N MET A 1 -7.16 -8.43 30.05
CA MET A 1 -6.51 -7.65 28.98
C MET A 1 -7.58 -7.45 27.91
N THR A 2 -8.24 -6.29 27.88
CA THR A 2 -9.30 -6.03 26.89
C THR A 2 -8.67 -6.04 25.51
N ALA A 3 -9.18 -6.87 24.60
CA ALA A 3 -8.75 -6.84 23.20
C ALA A 3 -8.84 -5.40 22.71
N ALA A 4 -7.75 -4.88 22.14
CA ALA A 4 -7.77 -3.57 21.51
C ALA A 4 -8.93 -3.55 20.49
N GLY A 5 -9.69 -2.45 20.47
CA GLY A 5 -10.81 -2.29 19.54
C GLY A 5 -10.36 -2.45 18.07
N PRO A 6 -11.30 -2.61 17.12
CA PRO A 6 -10.97 -2.69 15.70
C PRO A 6 -10.00 -1.59 15.28
N ARG A 7 -9.01 -1.87 14.42
CA ARG A 7 -8.00 -0.87 14.00
C ARG A 7 -8.62 0.43 13.44
N SER A 8 -9.80 0.34 12.83
CA SER A 8 -10.58 1.48 12.34
C SER A 8 -11.09 2.38 13.47
N GLN A 9 -11.45 1.83 14.62
CA GLN A 9 -11.81 2.61 15.80
C GLN A 9 -10.59 3.34 16.36
N LEU A 10 -9.45 2.63 16.50
CA LEU A 10 -8.19 3.24 16.96
C LEU A 10 -7.72 4.36 16.04
N LEU A 11 -7.94 4.23 14.72
CA LEU A 11 -7.64 5.29 13.77
C LEU A 11 -8.51 6.53 14.02
N ARG A 12 -9.82 6.36 14.22
CA ARG A 12 -10.74 7.47 14.53
C ARG A 12 -10.37 8.19 15.82
N GLU A 13 -10.00 7.44 16.86
CA GLU A 13 -9.53 7.99 18.13
C GLU A 13 -8.21 8.77 17.95
N ALA A 14 -7.27 8.23 17.16
CA ALA A 14 -6.02 8.92 16.84
C ALA A 14 -6.27 10.24 16.08
N LEU A 15 -7.11 10.22 15.05
CA LEU A 15 -7.50 11.40 14.27
C LEU A 15 -8.18 12.48 15.12
N ALA A 16 -8.91 12.09 16.17
CA ALA A 16 -9.57 13.03 17.08
C ALA A 16 -8.63 13.63 18.13
N SER A 17 -7.49 13.01 18.39
CA SER A 17 -6.60 13.36 19.51
C SER A 17 -5.25 13.92 19.08
N ARG A 18 -4.80 13.67 17.84
CA ARG A 18 -3.53 14.14 17.30
C ARG A 18 -3.53 14.17 15.78
N VAL A 19 -2.50 14.80 15.21
CA VAL A 19 -2.18 14.67 13.78
C VAL A 19 -1.75 13.23 13.51
N VAL A 20 -2.30 12.64 12.45
CA VAL A 20 -1.90 11.34 11.88
C VAL A 20 -1.18 11.63 10.58
N VAL A 21 0.06 11.16 10.45
CA VAL A 21 0.90 11.39 9.28
C VAL A 21 0.80 10.21 8.33
N ALA A 22 0.28 10.45 7.13
CA ALA A 22 0.30 9.49 6.03
C ALA A 22 1.62 9.55 5.25
N ASP A 23 1.83 8.57 4.38
CA ASP A 23 2.96 8.51 3.46
C ASP A 23 2.86 9.53 2.32
N GLY A 24 3.90 9.54 1.49
CA GLY A 24 3.97 10.34 0.28
C GLY A 24 3.63 9.52 -0.96
N ALA A 25 4.12 9.99 -2.11
CA ALA A 25 3.83 9.36 -3.39
C ALA A 25 4.43 7.94 -3.53
N MET A 26 3.59 6.99 -3.95
CA MET A 26 3.97 5.64 -4.35
C MET A 26 4.67 5.62 -5.71
N GLY A 27 4.05 6.22 -6.74
CA GLY A 27 4.52 6.14 -8.12
C GLY A 27 5.94 6.65 -8.35
N THR A 28 6.34 7.77 -7.75
CA THR A 28 7.71 8.31 -7.87
C THR A 28 8.75 7.40 -7.21
N MET A 29 8.39 6.74 -6.10
CA MET A 29 9.29 5.80 -5.43
C MET A 29 9.43 4.50 -6.23
N LEU A 30 8.35 4.03 -6.85
CA LEU A 30 8.39 2.89 -7.77
C LEU A 30 9.24 3.20 -9.01
N GLN A 31 9.08 4.39 -9.61
CA GLN A 31 9.92 4.85 -10.72
C GLN A 31 11.40 4.91 -10.36
N ALA A 32 11.73 5.37 -9.15
CA ALA A 32 13.12 5.43 -8.68
C ALA A 32 13.75 4.04 -8.48
N ALA A 33 12.95 2.99 -8.30
CA ALA A 33 13.40 1.61 -8.25
C ALA A 33 13.67 0.99 -9.64
N ASP A 34 13.38 1.73 -10.71
CA ASP A 34 13.62 1.36 -12.12
C ASP A 34 13.17 -0.07 -12.52
N PRO A 35 11.90 -0.45 -12.25
CA PRO A 35 11.36 -1.73 -12.69
C PRO A 35 11.36 -1.82 -14.22
N SER A 36 11.73 -2.99 -14.73
CA SER A 36 11.77 -3.27 -16.16
C SER A 36 10.36 -3.41 -16.75
N LEU A 37 10.24 -3.31 -18.07
CA LEU A 37 8.97 -3.57 -18.76
C LEU A 37 8.45 -5.00 -18.55
N GLU A 38 9.35 -5.97 -18.35
CA GLU A 38 8.99 -7.35 -17.99
C GLU A 38 8.37 -7.42 -16.61
N ASP A 39 8.88 -6.66 -15.62
CA ASP A 39 8.28 -6.56 -14.29
C ASP A 39 6.84 -6.04 -14.37
N PHE A 40 6.53 -5.14 -15.31
CA PHE A 40 5.17 -4.67 -15.58
C PHE A 40 4.33 -5.63 -16.43
N GLN A 41 4.84 -6.80 -16.83
CA GLN A 41 4.18 -7.72 -17.76
C GLN A 41 3.80 -7.06 -19.10
N GLN A 42 4.65 -6.15 -19.59
CA GLN A 42 4.37 -5.32 -20.78
C GLN A 42 3.22 -4.30 -20.61
N LEU A 43 2.69 -4.11 -19.40
CA LEU A 43 1.64 -3.13 -19.06
C LEU A 43 2.27 -1.87 -18.46
N GLU A 44 3.08 -1.18 -19.26
CA GLU A 44 3.81 0.02 -18.81
C GLU A 44 2.87 1.05 -18.16
N GLY A 45 3.23 1.51 -16.95
CA GLY A 45 2.42 2.46 -16.18
C GLY A 45 1.35 1.83 -15.27
N CYS A 46 1.06 0.52 -15.40
CA CYS A 46 0.17 -0.19 -14.48
C CYS A 46 0.93 -0.62 -13.22
N ASN A 47 1.10 0.30 -12.28
CA ASN A 47 1.83 0.06 -11.02
C ASN A 47 1.22 -1.07 -10.18
N GLU A 48 -0.08 -1.30 -10.27
CA GLU A 48 -0.78 -2.34 -9.52
C GLU A 48 -0.26 -3.74 -9.84
N VAL A 49 0.26 -3.99 -11.05
CA VAL A 49 0.85 -5.27 -11.44
C VAL A 49 2.07 -5.62 -10.59
N LEU A 50 2.82 -4.60 -10.15
CA LEU A 50 4.00 -4.79 -9.29
C LEU A 50 3.64 -5.39 -7.93
N ASN A 51 2.38 -5.31 -7.48
CA ASN A 51 1.94 -6.02 -6.27
C ASN A 51 2.12 -7.53 -6.38
N VAL A 52 2.09 -8.08 -7.60
CA VAL A 52 2.23 -9.52 -7.85
C VAL A 52 3.61 -9.85 -8.39
N THR A 53 4.11 -9.05 -9.34
CA THR A 53 5.37 -9.37 -10.01
C THR A 53 6.61 -8.95 -9.23
N ARG A 54 6.53 -7.82 -8.49
CA ARG A 54 7.63 -7.25 -7.70
C ARG A 54 7.18 -6.77 -6.33
N PRO A 55 6.64 -7.69 -5.50
CA PRO A 55 6.21 -7.36 -4.14
C PRO A 55 7.38 -6.83 -3.28
N ASP A 56 8.62 -7.19 -3.60
CA ASP A 56 9.83 -6.68 -2.98
C ASP A 56 10.00 -5.16 -3.18
N ILE A 57 9.75 -4.66 -4.40
CA ILE A 57 9.82 -3.21 -4.68
C ILE A 57 8.72 -2.49 -3.91
N VAL A 58 7.47 -2.96 -3.99
CA VAL A 58 6.32 -2.33 -3.31
C VAL A 58 6.54 -2.32 -1.79
N ALA A 59 7.02 -3.43 -1.21
CA ALA A 59 7.37 -3.51 0.20
C ALA A 59 8.42 -2.46 0.58
N SER A 60 9.49 -2.34 -0.21
CA SER A 60 10.57 -1.38 0.07
C SER A 60 10.09 0.07 0.15
N VAL A 61 9.07 0.45 -0.63
CA VAL A 61 8.46 1.79 -0.57
C VAL A 61 7.75 1.99 0.77
N HIS A 62 6.91 1.04 1.21
CA HIS A 62 6.26 1.13 2.52
C HIS A 62 7.28 1.12 3.66
N GLU A 63 8.33 0.32 3.56
CA GLU A 63 9.41 0.26 4.54
C GLU A 63 10.12 1.61 4.67
N ALA A 64 10.42 2.27 3.54
CA ALA A 64 11.04 3.59 3.51
C ALA A 64 10.17 4.64 4.24
N TYR A 65 8.85 4.63 4.01
CA TYR A 65 7.95 5.55 4.69
C TYR A 65 7.83 5.26 6.19
N PHE A 66 7.68 3.99 6.59
CA PHE A 66 7.64 3.68 8.02
C PHE A 66 8.96 3.93 8.74
N ALA A 67 10.10 3.81 8.06
CA ALA A 67 11.42 4.11 8.61
C ALA A 67 11.59 5.60 8.96
N VAL A 68 10.95 6.50 8.20
CA VAL A 68 10.92 7.94 8.52
C VAL A 68 9.82 8.33 9.52
N GLY A 69 9.03 7.36 9.97
CA GLY A 69 8.18 7.49 11.15
C GLY A 69 6.71 7.86 10.88
N VAL A 70 6.22 7.70 9.64
CA VAL A 70 4.79 7.88 9.34
C VAL A 70 3.90 6.93 10.15
N ASP A 71 2.66 7.34 10.39
CA ASP A 71 1.66 6.56 11.13
C ASP A 71 0.94 5.56 10.23
N CYS A 72 0.74 5.91 8.97
CA CYS A 72 0.03 5.08 8.01
C CYS A 72 0.61 5.17 6.60
N VAL A 73 0.38 4.11 5.84
CA VAL A 73 0.70 4.02 4.42
C VAL A 73 -0.56 3.74 3.61
N GLU A 74 -0.61 4.23 2.39
CA GLU A 74 -1.60 3.82 1.40
C GLU A 74 -1.18 2.53 0.69
N THR A 75 -2.14 1.70 0.29
CA THR A 75 -1.87 0.54 -0.56
C THR A 75 -1.55 0.98 -2.00
N ASN A 76 -0.70 0.22 -2.71
CA ASN A 76 -0.45 0.42 -4.14
C ASN A 76 -1.64 -0.09 -4.98
N THR A 77 -2.81 0.51 -4.82
CA THR A 77 -4.09 0.04 -5.40
C THR A 77 -4.93 1.18 -5.97
N PHE A 78 -4.35 2.35 -6.21
CA PHE A 78 -5.08 3.51 -6.71
C PHE A 78 -5.79 3.18 -8.04
N GLY A 79 -5.09 2.54 -8.98
CA GLY A 79 -5.63 2.09 -10.26
C GLY A 79 -6.28 0.71 -10.22
N ALA A 80 -6.42 0.07 -9.06
CA ALA A 80 -7.01 -1.27 -8.95
C ALA A 80 -8.55 -1.23 -9.00
N ASN A 81 -9.09 -0.67 -10.08
CA ASN A 81 -10.52 -0.55 -10.33
C ASN A 81 -10.87 -0.93 -11.78
N PHE A 82 -12.16 -1.10 -12.06
CA PHE A 82 -12.63 -1.58 -13.36
C PHE A 82 -12.23 -0.65 -14.51
N ALA A 83 -12.39 0.67 -14.34
CA ALA A 83 -12.13 1.64 -15.39
C ALA A 83 -10.64 1.66 -15.77
N ALA A 84 -9.76 1.79 -14.78
CA ALA A 84 -8.32 1.85 -14.98
C ALA A 84 -7.75 0.53 -15.53
N LEU A 85 -8.12 -0.63 -14.96
CA LEU A 85 -7.59 -1.92 -15.42
C LEU A 85 -8.20 -2.38 -16.76
N ALA A 86 -9.32 -1.82 -17.19
CA ALA A 86 -9.87 -2.07 -18.52
C ALA A 86 -9.02 -1.44 -19.63
N GLU A 87 -8.30 -0.33 -19.37
CA GLU A 87 -7.37 0.27 -20.34
C GLU A 87 -6.19 -0.65 -20.70
N TYR A 88 -5.90 -1.61 -19.81
CA TYR A 88 -4.85 -2.61 -19.95
C TYR A 88 -5.39 -4.02 -20.29
N ASP A 89 -6.68 -4.15 -20.61
CA ASP A 89 -7.35 -5.44 -20.88
C ASP A 89 -7.27 -6.46 -19.72
N ILE A 90 -7.10 -6.00 -18.47
CA ILE A 90 -6.94 -6.84 -17.27
C ILE A 90 -7.94 -6.53 -16.15
N ALA A 91 -9.11 -5.97 -16.48
CA ALA A 91 -10.19 -5.69 -15.53
C ALA A 91 -10.59 -6.89 -14.63
N GLY A 92 -10.38 -8.13 -15.09
CA GLY A 92 -10.60 -9.34 -14.29
C GLY A 92 -9.64 -9.50 -13.09
N ARG A 93 -8.56 -8.72 -13.02
CA ARG A 93 -7.52 -8.81 -11.98
C ARG A 93 -7.69 -7.82 -10.83
N VAL A 94 -8.77 -7.02 -10.80
CA VAL A 94 -9.03 -6.02 -9.74
C VAL A 94 -8.88 -6.62 -8.34
N GLY A 95 -9.51 -7.77 -8.08
CA GLY A 95 -9.46 -8.42 -6.77
C GLY A 95 -8.07 -8.92 -6.40
N GLU A 96 -7.39 -9.59 -7.33
CA GLU A 96 -6.02 -10.11 -7.17
C GLU A 96 -5.04 -8.99 -6.81
N LEU A 97 -5.01 -7.93 -7.62
CA LEU A 97 -4.05 -6.83 -7.44
C LEU A 97 -4.35 -6.02 -6.18
N SER A 98 -5.63 -5.83 -5.83
CA SER A 98 -6.04 -5.16 -4.59
C SER A 98 -5.64 -5.95 -3.35
N GLU A 99 -5.90 -7.26 -3.35
CA GLU A 99 -5.54 -8.13 -2.22
C GLU A 99 -4.03 -8.19 -2.03
N ALA A 100 -3.27 -8.35 -3.13
CA ALA A 100 -1.81 -8.38 -3.08
C ALA A 100 -1.24 -7.07 -2.52
N GLY A 101 -1.70 -5.92 -3.02
CA GLY A 101 -1.25 -4.61 -2.53
C GLY A 101 -1.58 -4.38 -1.05
N ALA A 102 -2.78 -4.78 -0.61
CA ALA A 102 -3.18 -4.68 0.79
C ALA A 102 -2.36 -5.61 1.71
N ARG A 103 -2.04 -6.82 1.25
CA ARG A 103 -1.24 -7.80 1.99
C ARG A 103 0.17 -7.28 2.23
N ILE A 104 0.85 -6.78 1.19
CA ILE A 104 2.21 -6.24 1.30
C ILE A 104 2.27 -5.10 2.31
N ALA A 105 1.38 -4.10 2.19
CA ALA A 105 1.33 -2.98 3.11
C ALA A 105 1.08 -3.43 4.57
N ARG A 106 0.20 -4.43 4.77
CA ARG A 106 -0.11 -4.97 6.11
C ARG A 106 1.08 -5.69 6.72
N GLU A 107 1.75 -6.55 5.96
CA GLU A 107 2.94 -7.29 6.42
C GLU A 107 4.05 -6.33 6.85
N VAL A 108 4.34 -5.31 6.05
CA VAL A 108 5.32 -4.28 6.41
C VAL A 108 4.91 -3.51 7.67
N ALA A 109 3.65 -3.07 7.73
CA ALA A 109 3.16 -2.33 8.88
C ALA A 109 3.17 -3.17 10.18
N ASP A 110 2.88 -4.48 10.11
CA ASP A 110 2.96 -5.39 11.26
C ASP A 110 4.42 -5.67 11.67
N SER A 111 5.32 -5.85 10.70
CA SER A 111 6.76 -6.00 10.96
C SER A 111 7.30 -4.80 11.74
N PHE A 112 7.01 -3.58 11.30
CA PHE A 112 7.43 -2.38 12.02
C PHE A 112 6.73 -2.22 13.38
N THR A 113 5.43 -2.54 13.48
CA THR A 113 4.70 -2.53 14.77
C THR A 113 5.33 -3.52 15.75
N GLY A 114 5.74 -4.70 15.30
CA GLY A 114 6.41 -5.69 16.13
C GLY A 114 7.80 -5.25 16.62
N ARG A 115 8.47 -4.35 15.88
CA ARG A 115 9.81 -3.84 16.24
C ARG A 115 9.77 -2.79 17.35
N ASP A 116 8.78 -1.89 17.35
CA ASP A 116 8.77 -0.73 18.26
C ASP A 116 7.46 -0.53 19.05
N GLY A 117 6.45 -1.39 18.83
CA GLY A 117 5.16 -1.31 19.50
C GLY A 117 4.27 -0.15 19.07
N ARG A 118 4.69 0.69 18.11
CA ARG A 118 3.88 1.81 17.63
C ARG A 118 2.75 1.29 16.75
N GLN A 119 1.52 1.70 17.06
CA GLN A 119 0.35 1.44 16.24
C GLN A 119 0.52 2.05 14.85
N ARG A 120 0.34 1.23 13.81
CA ARG A 120 0.37 1.63 12.39
C ARG A 120 -0.89 1.22 11.66
N TRP A 121 -1.27 2.01 10.66
CA TRP A 121 -2.45 1.75 9.83
C TRP A 121 -2.08 1.58 8.35
N VAL A 122 -2.93 0.85 7.64
CA VAL A 122 -2.88 0.68 6.18
C VAL A 122 -4.20 1.25 5.66
N LEU A 123 -4.10 2.15 4.69
CA LEU A 123 -5.23 2.83 4.08
C LEU A 123 -5.43 2.27 2.68
N GLY A 124 -6.63 1.75 2.38
CA GLY A 124 -6.93 1.27 1.03
C GLY A 124 -7.06 2.44 0.06
N SER A 125 -6.10 2.60 -0.84
CA SER A 125 -6.14 3.63 -1.88
C SER A 125 -7.13 3.22 -2.97
N MET A 126 -8.07 4.11 -3.29
CA MET A 126 -9.11 3.91 -4.30
C MET A 126 -9.13 5.13 -5.21
N GLY A 127 -8.64 4.97 -6.44
CA GLY A 127 -8.67 6.01 -7.47
C GLY A 127 -10.10 6.31 -7.96
N PRO A 128 -10.27 7.42 -8.70
CA PRO A 128 -11.56 7.87 -9.22
C PRO A 128 -12.18 6.91 -10.25
#